data_AF-A0A9E4XC67-F1
#
_entry.id   AF-A0A9E4XC67-F1
#
_cell.length_a   1.000
_cell.length_b   1.000
_cell.length_c   1.000
_cell.angle_alpha   90.00
_cell.angle_beta   90.00
_cell.angle_gamma   90.00
#
_symmetry.space_group_name_H-M   'P 1'
#
loop_
_entity.id
_entity.type
_entity.pdbx_description
1 polymer ?
#
loop_
_entity_poly.entity_id
_entity_poly.type
_entity_poly.pdbx_seq_one_letter_code
_entity_poly.pdbx_strand_id
1 'polypeptide(L)'
;MVPPGALFGVIPTWIGVYLVSTLAFGIAGYFLYQRVFRLVILGRPSNRFDQPVRRILGAMPYIFGQRKVLQRVSIRRDRAGLFHFFIFWGFLSFSFSYFLFIFLDVAWRPLSATVLTDTGVKIFVFYLDVLAVVFLVVLTWAAVRRWGPTPRRLSFDLTQGKEAAIILALIAMLMLFTLLAEAFYVASGGTGPHSAAPIGAALGDALVGAGIGVSLANGLQAFFWWAHLGVILGFAIYIPLSKHMHMIAAPINFVTRNLEARGTLSTPADLETAEVFGAHRIQDFTQRQLLDGYACSVCGRCSDVCPANFSGKIL
;
A
#
# COMPACT_ATOMS: atom_id res chain seq x y z
N MET A 1 11.76 -0.30 14.75
CA MET A 1 12.92 0.32 14.05
C MET A 1 13.43 1.58 14.74
N VAL A 2 14.63 1.54 15.31
CA VAL A 2 15.30 2.72 15.91
C VAL A 2 16.17 3.43 14.87
N PRO A 3 16.07 4.77 14.71
CA PRO A 3 16.93 5.50 13.78
C PRO A 3 18.42 5.46 14.17
N PRO A 4 19.33 5.21 13.21
CA PRO A 4 20.76 5.27 13.47
C PRO A 4 21.21 6.69 13.85
N GLY A 5 22.35 6.80 14.54
CA GLY A 5 22.86 8.06 15.10
C GLY A 5 23.15 9.14 14.04
N ALA A 6 24.06 8.85 13.11
CA ALA A 6 24.42 9.74 12.01
C ALA A 6 24.60 8.94 10.71
N LEU A 7 24.23 9.54 9.58
CA LEU A 7 24.49 9.01 8.25
C LEU A 7 25.98 9.22 7.92
N PHE A 8 26.69 8.12 7.64
CA PHE A 8 28.13 8.07 7.41
C PHE A 8 28.99 8.72 8.51
N GLY A 9 28.45 8.85 9.73
CA GLY A 9 29.15 9.49 10.85
C GLY A 9 29.29 11.01 10.75
N VAL A 10 28.74 11.65 9.72
CA VAL A 10 28.94 13.09 9.45
C VAL A 10 27.61 13.85 9.39
N ILE A 11 26.58 13.28 8.77
CA ILE A 11 25.31 13.97 8.56
C ILE A 11 24.31 13.53 9.64
N PRO A 12 23.70 14.45 10.40
CA PRO A 12 22.61 14.09 11.30
C PRO A 12 21.51 13.35 10.55
N THR A 13 21.08 12.19 11.07
CA THR A 13 20.10 11.32 10.40
C THR A 13 18.84 12.06 9.97
N TRP A 14 18.37 13.04 10.74
CA TRP A 14 17.19 13.82 10.41
C TRP A 14 17.32 14.67 9.16
N ILE A 15 18.47 15.31 8.95
CA ILE A 15 18.74 16.08 7.73
C ILE A 15 18.68 15.13 6.53
N GLY A 16 19.37 13.98 6.64
CA GLY A 16 19.37 12.97 5.59
C GLY A 16 17.96 12.50 5.25
N VAL A 17 17.18 12.08 6.26
CA VAL A 17 15.81 11.56 6.10
C VAL A 17 14.90 12.59 5.44
N TYR A 18 14.83 13.82 5.95
CA TYR A 18 13.92 14.82 5.41
C TYR A 18 14.33 15.27 4.01
N LEU A 19 15.63 15.43 3.73
CA LEU A 19 16.11 15.81 2.40
C LEU A 19 15.73 14.76 1.35
N VAL A 20 16.05 13.48 1.58
CA VAL A 20 15.73 12.41 0.62
C VAL A 20 14.22 12.19 0.51
N SER A 21 13.47 12.36 1.60
CA SER A 21 12.02 12.20 1.60
C SER A 21 11.33 13.33 0.84
N THR A 22 11.73 14.59 1.04
CA THR A 22 11.19 15.73 0.29
C THR A 22 11.43 15.56 -1.21
N LEU A 23 12.64 15.14 -1.61
CA LEU A 23 12.95 14.86 -3.01
C LEU A 23 12.06 13.73 -3.55
N ALA A 24 12.00 12.60 -2.87
CA ALA A 24 11.25 11.44 -3.32
C ALA A 24 9.74 11.71 -3.40
N PHE A 25 9.15 12.35 -2.39
CA PHE A 25 7.73 12.73 -2.42
C PHE A 25 7.44 13.82 -3.45
N GLY A 26 8.38 14.72 -3.72
CA GLY A 26 8.29 15.69 -4.83
C GLY A 26 8.21 14.99 -6.18
N ILE A 27 9.08 14.00 -6.43
CA ILE A 27 9.08 13.19 -7.65
C ILE A 27 7.78 12.36 -7.75
N ALA A 28 7.36 11.70 -6.67
CA ALA A 28 6.12 10.94 -6.62
C ALA A 28 4.91 11.84 -6.91
N GLY A 29 4.86 13.03 -6.33
CA GLY A 29 3.82 14.03 -6.58
C GLY A 29 3.81 14.52 -8.03
N TYR A 30 4.98 14.75 -8.63
CA TYR A 30 5.10 15.09 -10.04
C TYR A 30 4.53 13.97 -10.94
N PHE A 31 4.90 12.71 -10.70
CA PHE A 31 4.35 11.59 -11.48
C PHE A 31 2.86 11.41 -11.26
N LEU A 32 2.38 11.54 -10.03
CA LEU A 32 0.96 11.50 -9.71
C LEU A 32 0.19 12.59 -10.48
N TYR A 33 0.73 13.80 -10.54
CA TYR A 33 0.14 14.88 -11.32
C TYR A 33 0.12 14.57 -12.82
N GLN A 34 1.27 14.22 -13.41
CA GLN A 34 1.40 14.00 -14.84
C GLN A 34 0.60 12.79 -15.34
N ARG A 35 0.64 11.68 -14.59
CA ARG A 35 0.01 10.43 -14.98
C ARG A 35 -1.46 10.35 -14.62
N VAL A 36 -1.90 11.03 -13.57
CA VAL A 36 -3.28 10.86 -13.06
C VAL A 36 -4.05 12.16 -13.16
N PHE A 37 -3.69 13.17 -12.38
CA PHE A 37 -4.52 14.39 -12.27
C PHE A 37 -4.66 15.13 -13.59
N ARG A 38 -3.55 15.31 -14.32
CA ARG A 38 -3.56 15.96 -15.64
C ARG A 38 -4.53 15.29 -16.61
N LEU A 39 -4.60 13.96 -16.60
CA LEU A 39 -5.48 13.19 -17.48
C LEU A 39 -6.93 13.20 -17.00
N VAL A 40 -7.15 13.07 -15.69
CA VAL A 40 -8.50 13.11 -15.10
C VAL A 40 -9.17 14.47 -15.34
N ILE A 41 -8.42 15.57 -15.25
CA ILE A 41 -8.94 16.93 -15.43
C ILE A 41 -9.43 17.21 -16.87
N LEU A 42 -8.94 16.46 -17.88
CA LEU A 42 -9.44 16.56 -19.26
C LEU A 42 -10.90 16.12 -19.41
N GLY A 43 -11.41 15.34 -18.47
CA GLY A 43 -12.80 14.90 -18.48
C GLY A 43 -13.78 16.00 -18.09
N ARG A 44 -15.04 15.80 -18.48
CA ARG A 44 -16.15 16.71 -18.12
C ARG A 44 -16.34 16.78 -16.60
N PRO A 45 -16.62 17.95 -16.01
CA PRO A 45 -16.90 18.07 -14.59
C PRO A 45 -18.00 17.11 -14.14
N SER A 46 -17.80 16.41 -13.03
CA SER A 46 -18.70 15.33 -12.58
C SER A 46 -19.61 15.73 -11.41
N ASN A 47 -19.51 16.97 -10.91
CA ASN A 47 -20.29 17.53 -9.79
C ASN A 47 -20.48 16.54 -8.61
N ARG A 48 -19.38 15.98 -8.09
CA ARG A 48 -19.38 14.95 -7.01
C ARG A 48 -18.99 15.49 -5.63
N PHE A 49 -19.05 16.81 -5.44
CA PHE A 49 -18.72 17.49 -4.19
C PHE A 49 -19.97 17.90 -3.38
N ASP A 50 -21.17 17.53 -3.83
CA ASP A 50 -22.41 17.69 -3.09
C ASP A 50 -22.48 16.73 -1.88
N GLN A 51 -23.26 17.08 -0.85
CA GLN A 51 -23.51 16.20 0.32
C GLN A 51 -22.23 15.56 0.93
N PRO A 52 -21.19 16.33 1.26
CA PRO A 52 -19.87 15.80 1.62
C PRO A 52 -19.91 14.84 2.82
N VAL A 53 -20.72 15.14 3.84
CA VAL A 53 -20.87 14.28 5.03
C VAL A 53 -21.40 12.90 4.66
N ARG A 54 -22.47 12.83 3.85
CA ARG A 54 -23.08 11.57 3.40
C ARG A 54 -22.12 10.74 2.54
N ARG A 55 -21.31 11.42 1.72
CA ARG A 55 -20.30 10.80 0.87
C ARG A 55 -19.18 10.16 1.68
N ILE A 56 -18.56 10.95 2.57
CA ILE A 56 -17.43 10.53 3.42
C ILE A 56 -17.87 9.43 4.39
N LEU A 57 -18.89 9.67 5.22
CA LEU A 57 -19.35 8.68 6.20
C LEU A 57 -19.84 7.40 5.51
N GLY A 58 -20.56 7.54 4.39
CA GLY A 58 -21.00 6.37 3.63
C GLY A 58 -19.87 5.67 2.86
N ALA A 59 -18.68 6.29 2.70
CA ALA A 59 -17.50 5.66 2.11
C ALA A 59 -16.71 4.82 3.12
N MET A 60 -16.77 5.17 4.42
CA MET A 60 -16.00 4.49 5.47
C MET A 60 -16.16 2.96 5.51
N PRO A 61 -17.37 2.38 5.39
CA PRO A 61 -17.52 0.92 5.37
C PRO A 61 -16.86 0.26 4.15
N TYR A 62 -16.70 1.00 3.05
CA TYR A 62 -16.04 0.49 1.85
C TYR A 62 -14.52 0.61 1.94
N ILE A 63 -14.02 1.71 2.53
CA ILE A 63 -12.58 1.99 2.69
C ILE A 63 -11.99 1.16 3.84
N PHE A 64 -12.43 1.41 5.08
CA PHE A 64 -11.87 0.74 6.26
C PHE A 64 -12.49 -0.65 6.47
N GLY A 65 -13.80 -0.77 6.24
CA GLY A 65 -14.50 -2.05 6.34
C GLY A 65 -14.26 -2.99 5.15
N GLN A 66 -13.59 -2.52 4.08
CA GLN A 66 -13.28 -3.31 2.87
C GLN A 66 -14.49 -4.07 2.31
N ARG A 67 -15.70 -3.52 2.45
CA ARG A 67 -16.96 -4.23 2.19
C ARG A 67 -17.05 -4.81 0.77
N LYS A 68 -16.48 -4.13 -0.23
CA LYS A 68 -16.44 -4.63 -1.62
C LYS A 68 -15.45 -5.77 -1.83
N VAL A 69 -14.33 -5.76 -1.13
CA VAL A 69 -13.31 -6.82 -1.21
C VAL A 69 -13.83 -8.10 -0.55
N LEU A 70 -14.49 -7.96 0.60
CA LEU A 70 -15.05 -9.06 1.38
C LEU A 70 -16.33 -9.68 0.79
N GLN A 71 -17.02 -8.98 -0.11
CA GLN A 71 -18.32 -9.40 -0.67
C GLN A 71 -18.38 -10.76 -1.36
N ARG A 72 -17.26 -11.30 -1.85
CA ARG A 72 -17.20 -12.64 -2.49
C ARG A 72 -16.22 -13.58 -1.82
N VAL A 73 -15.83 -13.30 -0.58
CA VAL A 73 -14.95 -14.20 0.17
C VAL A 73 -15.68 -15.53 0.37
N SER A 74 -15.00 -16.62 0.02
CA SER A 74 -15.44 -17.97 0.31
C SER A 74 -14.27 -18.73 0.91
N ILE A 75 -14.44 -19.24 2.13
CA ILE A 75 -13.41 -20.02 2.83
C ILE A 75 -12.98 -21.24 2.01
N ARG A 76 -13.92 -21.83 1.24
CA ARG A 76 -13.68 -23.02 0.42
C ARG A 76 -13.16 -22.69 -0.98
N ARG A 77 -13.68 -21.65 -1.64
CA ARG A 77 -13.36 -21.37 -3.06
C ARG A 77 -12.40 -20.21 -3.28
N ASP A 78 -12.45 -19.16 -2.47
CA ASP A 78 -11.71 -17.92 -2.73
C ASP A 78 -11.45 -17.09 -1.48
N ARG A 79 -10.24 -17.27 -0.92
CA ARG A 79 -9.77 -16.58 0.29
C ARG A 79 -9.11 -15.23 0.00
N ALA A 80 -8.97 -14.84 -1.27
CA ALA A 80 -8.17 -13.67 -1.66
C ALA A 80 -8.68 -12.36 -1.04
N GLY A 81 -10.00 -12.18 -0.93
CA GLY A 81 -10.56 -10.99 -0.29
C GLY A 81 -10.21 -10.90 1.21
N LEU A 82 -10.14 -12.03 1.91
CA LEU A 82 -9.77 -12.08 3.33
C LEU A 82 -8.30 -11.71 3.53
N PHE A 83 -7.40 -12.30 2.73
CA PHE A 83 -5.99 -11.96 2.80
C PHE A 83 -5.72 -10.51 2.39
N HIS A 84 -6.42 -9.99 1.38
CA HIS A 84 -6.29 -8.58 1.00
C HIS A 84 -6.80 -7.63 2.10
N PHE A 85 -7.83 -8.02 2.85
CA PHE A 85 -8.27 -7.27 4.04
C PHE A 85 -7.16 -7.17 5.10
N PHE A 86 -6.48 -8.28 5.41
CA PHE A 86 -5.34 -8.26 6.33
C PHE A 86 -4.17 -7.44 5.80
N ILE A 87 -3.85 -7.57 4.51
CA ILE A 87 -2.82 -6.74 3.84
C ILE A 87 -3.15 -5.26 4.00
N PHE A 88 -4.40 -4.84 3.76
CA PHE A 88 -4.82 -3.45 3.90
C PHE A 88 -4.62 -2.93 5.33
N TRP A 89 -5.08 -3.66 6.34
CA TRP A 89 -4.96 -3.22 7.73
C TRP A 89 -3.52 -3.20 8.21
N GLY A 90 -2.72 -4.20 7.86
CA GLY A 90 -1.31 -4.13 8.24
C GLY A 90 -0.52 -3.09 7.44
N PHE A 91 -0.89 -2.78 6.19
CA PHE A 91 -0.36 -1.59 5.50
C PHE A 91 -0.66 -0.31 6.28
N LEU A 92 -1.87 -0.12 6.82
CA LEU A 92 -2.19 1.02 7.67
C LEU A 92 -1.36 1.02 8.96
N SER A 93 -1.21 -0.13 9.61
CA SER A 93 -0.37 -0.28 10.80
C SER A 93 1.09 0.10 10.56
N PHE A 94 1.69 -0.41 9.48
CA PHE A 94 3.06 -0.06 9.10
C PHE A 94 3.19 1.39 8.67
N SER A 95 2.21 1.95 7.93
CA SER A 95 2.22 3.36 7.55
C SER A 95 2.19 4.28 8.79
N PHE A 96 1.38 3.91 9.80
CA PHE A 96 1.36 4.61 11.08
C PHE A 96 2.71 4.47 11.82
N SER A 97 3.31 3.28 11.78
CA SER A 97 4.66 3.06 12.32
C SER A 97 5.72 3.93 11.64
N TYR A 98 5.71 4.03 10.31
CA TYR A 98 6.67 4.88 9.58
C TYR A 98 6.51 6.34 9.97
N PHE A 99 5.28 6.83 10.09
CA PHE A 99 5.02 8.18 10.55
C PHE A 99 5.62 8.43 11.94
N LEU A 100 5.39 7.53 12.90
CA LEU A 100 5.91 7.66 14.26
C LEU A 100 7.43 7.43 14.35
N PHE A 101 7.92 6.25 13.98
CA PHE A 101 9.29 5.81 14.27
C PHE A 101 10.33 6.27 13.24
N ILE A 102 9.92 6.60 12.02
CA ILE A 102 10.84 7.09 10.98
C ILE A 102 10.78 8.60 10.87
N PHE A 103 9.60 9.20 10.75
CA PHE A 103 9.52 10.65 10.55
C PHE A 103 9.56 11.41 11.87
N LEU A 104 8.74 11.06 12.85
CA LEU A 104 8.65 11.83 14.09
C LEU A 104 9.84 11.60 15.03
N ASP A 105 10.23 10.35 15.29
CA ASP A 105 11.35 10.04 16.19
C ASP A 105 12.71 10.50 15.66
N VAL A 106 12.82 10.68 14.34
CA VAL A 106 14.01 11.28 13.74
C VAL A 106 14.08 12.78 14.00
N ALA A 107 12.97 13.50 13.96
CA ALA A 107 12.92 14.91 14.33
C ALA A 107 13.10 15.11 15.84
N TRP A 108 12.43 14.28 16.66
CA TRP A 108 12.50 14.33 18.10
C TRP A 108 12.38 12.93 18.70
N ARG A 109 13.51 12.35 19.10
CA ARG A 109 13.64 10.95 19.57
C ARG A 109 12.63 10.47 20.64
N PRO A 110 12.24 11.27 21.65
CA PRO A 110 11.28 10.81 22.66
C PRO A 110 9.81 10.96 22.22
N LEU A 111 9.52 11.43 21.00
CA LEU A 111 8.16 11.78 20.61
C LEU A 111 7.23 10.56 20.58
N SER A 112 7.64 9.43 20.00
CA SER A 112 6.83 8.20 20.03
C SER A 112 6.56 7.71 21.45
N ALA A 113 7.57 7.73 22.32
CA ALA A 113 7.42 7.40 23.74
C ALA A 113 6.53 8.41 24.49
N THR A 114 6.52 9.68 24.08
CA THR A 114 5.63 10.71 24.65
C THR A 114 4.18 10.49 24.22
N VAL A 115 3.96 10.09 22.96
CA VAL A 115 2.61 9.88 22.41
C VAL A 115 2.00 8.54 22.85
N LEU A 116 2.80 7.48 22.88
CA LEU A 116 2.33 6.11 23.14
C LEU A 116 2.65 5.61 24.55
N THR A 117 3.54 6.27 25.30
CA THR A 117 4.26 5.72 26.48
C THR A 117 5.23 4.59 26.11
N ASP A 118 6.22 4.32 26.96
CA ASP A 118 7.15 3.20 26.78
C ASP A 118 6.42 1.85 26.65
N THR A 119 5.38 1.64 27.45
CA THR A 119 4.56 0.42 27.39
C THR A 119 3.82 0.33 26.06
N GLY A 120 3.27 1.45 25.56
CA GLY A 120 2.61 1.48 24.26
C GLY A 120 3.57 1.22 23.10
N VAL A 121 4.80 1.76 23.15
CA VAL A 121 5.84 1.46 22.15
C VAL A 121 6.20 -0.03 22.18
N LYS A 122 6.36 -0.65 23.36
CA LYS A 122 6.61 -2.10 23.49
C LYS A 122 5.52 -2.93 22.84
N ILE A 123 4.25 -2.66 23.17
CA ILE A 123 3.10 -3.38 22.62
C ILE A 123 3.03 -3.20 21.10
N PHE A 124 3.26 -1.97 20.63
CA PHE A 124 3.14 -1.68 19.20
C PHE A 124 4.28 -2.31 18.39
N VAL A 125 5.51 -2.26 18.88
CA VAL A 125 6.67 -2.95 18.26
C VAL A 125 6.45 -4.46 18.25
N PHE A 126 6.01 -5.06 19.36
CA PHE A 126 5.64 -6.48 19.42
C PHE A 126 4.61 -6.84 18.34
N TYR A 127 3.55 -6.03 18.22
CA TYR A 127 2.51 -6.23 17.24
C TYR A 127 3.04 -6.15 15.80
N LEU A 128 3.87 -5.16 15.48
CA LEU A 128 4.44 -4.98 14.13
C LEU A 128 5.41 -6.10 13.75
N ASP A 129 6.22 -6.56 14.70
CA ASP A 129 7.19 -7.63 14.50
C ASP A 129 6.49 -8.98 14.17
N VAL A 130 5.45 -9.33 14.94
CA VAL A 130 4.59 -10.49 14.63
C VAL A 130 3.88 -10.30 13.28
N LEU A 131 3.35 -9.11 13.03
CA LEU A 131 2.65 -8.79 11.79
C LEU A 131 3.57 -8.92 10.56
N ALA A 132 4.84 -8.56 10.66
CA ALA A 132 5.82 -8.68 9.59
C ALA A 132 5.98 -10.14 9.13
N VAL A 133 6.10 -11.08 10.08
CA VAL A 133 6.19 -12.52 9.77
C VAL A 133 4.90 -13.03 9.15
N VAL A 134 3.74 -12.66 9.73
CA VAL A 134 2.43 -13.02 9.16
C VAL A 134 2.31 -12.51 7.72
N PHE A 135 2.81 -11.31 7.44
CA PHE A 135 2.78 -10.73 6.10
C PHE A 135 3.67 -11.48 5.13
N LEU A 136 4.87 -11.91 5.53
CA LEU A 136 5.72 -12.76 4.68
C LEU A 136 5.00 -14.07 4.30
N VAL A 137 4.27 -14.68 5.23
CA VAL A 137 3.44 -15.88 4.96
C VAL A 137 2.30 -15.57 3.99
N VAL A 138 1.56 -14.48 4.22
CA VAL A 138 0.44 -14.06 3.36
C VAL A 138 0.92 -13.69 1.95
N LEU A 139 2.05 -13.02 1.82
CA LEU A 139 2.65 -12.65 0.54
C LEU A 139 3.15 -13.89 -0.22
N THR A 140 3.76 -14.84 0.48
CA THR A 140 4.16 -16.13 -0.10
C THR A 140 2.93 -16.87 -0.64
N TRP A 141 1.85 -16.95 0.14
CA TRP A 141 0.59 -17.52 -0.32
C TRP A 141 0.02 -16.77 -1.53
N ALA A 142 0.06 -15.43 -1.52
CA ALA A 142 -0.43 -14.61 -2.61
C ALA A 142 0.38 -14.80 -3.90
N ALA A 143 1.70 -14.98 -3.79
CA ALA A 143 2.58 -15.30 -4.91
C ALA A 143 2.31 -16.71 -5.45
N VAL A 144 2.28 -17.73 -4.58
CA VAL A 144 1.96 -19.11 -4.97
C VAL A 144 0.61 -19.17 -5.68
N ARG A 145 -0.44 -18.56 -5.13
CA ARG A 145 -1.76 -18.52 -5.77
C ARG A 145 -1.78 -17.79 -7.12
N ARG A 146 -0.85 -16.85 -7.34
CA ARG A 146 -0.85 -16.02 -8.56
C ARG A 146 -0.10 -16.67 -9.72
N TRP A 147 0.94 -17.45 -9.44
CA TRP A 147 1.79 -18.06 -10.48
C TRP A 147 1.86 -19.59 -10.42
N GLY A 148 1.34 -20.23 -9.37
CA GLY A 148 1.14 -21.67 -9.27
C GLY A 148 -0.31 -22.05 -9.62
N PRO A 149 -1.16 -22.47 -8.66
CA PRO A 149 -2.56 -22.82 -8.89
C PRO A 149 -3.42 -21.57 -9.15
N THR A 150 -3.26 -21.00 -10.34
CA THR A 150 -3.84 -19.71 -10.72
C THR A 150 -5.33 -19.86 -11.03
N PRO A 151 -6.23 -19.17 -10.33
CA PRO A 151 -7.65 -19.15 -10.67
C PRO A 151 -7.85 -18.56 -12.08
N ARG A 152 -8.82 -19.07 -12.85
CA ARG A 152 -9.10 -18.63 -14.24
C ARG A 152 -9.17 -17.10 -14.41
N ARG A 153 -9.75 -16.36 -13.46
CA ARG A 153 -9.83 -14.89 -13.55
C ARG A 153 -8.50 -14.15 -13.42
N LEU A 154 -7.46 -14.85 -12.97
CA LEU A 154 -6.10 -14.37 -12.78
C LEU A 154 -5.12 -15.01 -13.76
N SER A 155 -5.60 -15.79 -14.73
CA SER A 155 -4.75 -16.38 -15.77
C SER A 155 -4.57 -15.45 -16.98
N PHE A 156 -5.08 -14.22 -16.91
CA PHE A 156 -4.96 -13.23 -17.98
C PHE A 156 -3.71 -12.37 -17.79
N ASP A 157 -3.07 -11.97 -18.89
CA ASP A 157 -1.79 -11.23 -18.87
C ASP A 157 -1.82 -9.96 -18.02
N LEU A 158 -2.91 -9.18 -18.11
CA LEU A 158 -3.10 -7.97 -17.31
C LEU A 158 -3.03 -8.25 -15.79
N THR A 159 -3.42 -9.45 -15.36
CA THR A 159 -3.42 -9.84 -13.95
C THR A 159 -2.07 -10.41 -13.49
N GLN A 160 -1.29 -11.04 -14.38
CA GLN A 160 0.01 -11.66 -14.08
C GLN A 160 1.23 -10.81 -14.43
N GLY A 161 1.03 -9.57 -14.89
CA GLY A 161 2.12 -8.68 -15.29
C GLY A 161 3.22 -8.47 -14.23
N LYS A 162 4.43 -8.15 -14.71
CA LYS A 162 5.66 -7.94 -13.93
C LYS A 162 5.49 -6.98 -12.75
N GLU A 163 4.60 -6.00 -12.90
CA GLU A 163 4.24 -5.05 -11.85
C GLU A 163 3.74 -5.74 -10.57
N ALA A 164 3.03 -6.86 -10.68
CA ALA A 164 2.56 -7.63 -9.52
C ALA A 164 3.73 -8.18 -8.71
N ALA A 165 4.74 -8.74 -9.41
CA ALA A 165 5.92 -9.31 -8.80
C ALA A 165 6.76 -8.21 -8.12
N ILE A 166 6.93 -7.07 -8.79
CA ILE A 166 7.64 -5.91 -8.22
C ILE A 166 6.96 -5.46 -6.92
N ILE A 167 5.63 -5.28 -6.90
CA ILE A 167 4.90 -4.86 -5.70
C ILE A 167 5.05 -5.89 -4.57
N LEU A 168 4.88 -7.18 -4.86
CA LEU A 168 5.03 -8.22 -3.84
C LEU A 168 6.45 -8.28 -3.28
N ALA A 169 7.47 -8.13 -4.14
CA ALA A 169 8.86 -8.07 -3.72
C ALA A 169 9.15 -6.85 -2.86
N LEU A 170 8.66 -5.65 -3.24
CA LEU A 170 8.82 -4.43 -2.44
C LEU A 170 8.21 -4.58 -1.05
N ILE A 171 6.97 -5.09 -0.94
CA ILE A 171 6.33 -5.30 0.36
C ILE A 171 7.07 -6.37 1.17
N ALA A 172 7.51 -7.47 0.54
CA ALA A 172 8.29 -8.50 1.22
C ALA A 172 9.64 -7.96 1.74
N MET A 173 10.34 -7.14 0.95
CA MET A 173 11.57 -6.46 1.37
C MET A 173 11.32 -5.53 2.55
N LEU A 174 10.22 -4.77 2.57
CA LEU A 174 9.87 -3.95 3.73
C LEU A 174 9.76 -4.81 4.99
N MET A 175 9.02 -5.93 4.94
CA MET A 175 8.87 -6.81 6.10
C MET A 175 10.20 -7.43 6.54
N LEU A 176 10.99 -7.91 5.59
CA LEU A 176 12.30 -8.52 5.86
C LEU A 176 13.25 -7.50 6.49
N PHE A 177 13.34 -6.29 5.94
CA PHE A 177 14.22 -5.25 6.46
C PHE A 177 13.77 -4.75 7.84
N THR A 178 12.47 -4.79 8.15
CA THR A 178 11.98 -4.57 9.52
C THR A 178 12.58 -5.58 10.49
N LEU A 179 12.40 -6.87 10.21
CA LEU A 179 12.88 -7.95 11.07
C LEU A 179 14.41 -7.90 11.22
N LEU A 180 15.14 -7.67 10.12
CA LEU A 180 16.59 -7.58 10.14
C LEU A 180 17.09 -6.34 10.88
N ALA A 181 16.49 -5.17 10.68
CA ALA A 181 16.86 -3.96 11.39
C ALA A 181 16.64 -4.11 12.91
N GLU A 182 15.61 -4.83 13.34
CA GLU A 182 15.34 -5.10 14.76
C GLU A 182 16.28 -6.17 15.32
N ALA A 183 16.57 -7.23 14.56
CA ALA A 183 17.55 -8.25 14.94
C ALA A 183 18.95 -7.68 15.13
N PHE A 184 19.42 -6.86 14.19
CA PHE A 184 20.74 -6.22 14.30
C PHE A 184 20.76 -5.11 15.36
N TYR A 185 19.62 -4.47 15.65
CA TYR A 185 19.52 -3.55 16.79
C TYR A 185 19.78 -4.29 18.11
N VAL A 186 19.12 -5.43 18.33
CA VAL A 186 19.34 -6.26 19.53
C VAL A 186 20.76 -6.81 19.57
N ALA A 187 21.26 -7.36 18.46
CA ALA A 187 22.62 -7.90 18.39
C ALA A 187 23.72 -6.84 18.62
N SER A 188 23.42 -5.56 18.37
CA SER A 188 24.32 -4.44 18.67
C SER A 188 24.27 -3.97 20.14
N GLY A 189 23.49 -4.64 21.00
CA GLY A 189 23.30 -4.26 22.40
C GLY A 189 22.21 -3.21 22.61
N GLY A 190 21.32 -3.01 21.63
CA GLY A 190 20.21 -2.06 21.73
C GLY A 190 19.23 -2.44 22.83
N THR A 191 18.87 -1.47 23.68
CA THR A 191 17.94 -1.66 24.80
C THR A 191 16.69 -0.78 24.65
N GLY A 192 15.74 -0.89 25.58
CA GLY A 192 14.55 -0.03 25.64
C GLY A 192 13.30 -0.62 24.96
N PRO A 193 12.23 0.16 24.78
CA PRO A 193 10.95 -0.33 24.26
C PRO A 193 11.03 -1.03 22.91
N HIS A 194 11.95 -0.60 22.04
CA HIS A 194 12.13 -1.16 20.71
C HIS A 194 12.84 -2.52 20.67
N SER A 195 13.47 -2.96 21.76
CA SER A 195 14.03 -4.32 21.87
C SER A 195 12.97 -5.36 22.28
N ALA A 196 11.70 -4.96 22.45
CA ALA A 196 10.59 -5.85 22.80
C ALA A 196 9.97 -6.59 21.59
N ALA A 197 10.57 -6.47 20.40
CA ALA A 197 10.20 -7.25 19.21
C ALA A 197 10.61 -8.73 19.43
N PRO A 198 9.67 -9.68 19.60
CA PRO A 198 10.01 -11.05 19.98
C PRO A 198 10.84 -11.82 18.92
N ILE A 199 10.48 -11.69 17.65
CA ILE A 199 11.18 -12.33 16.53
C ILE A 199 12.50 -11.61 16.26
N GLY A 200 12.48 -10.28 16.22
CA GLY A 200 13.70 -9.47 16.15
C GLY A 200 14.70 -9.82 17.25
N ALA A 201 14.26 -9.88 18.52
CA ALA A 201 15.10 -10.24 19.65
C ALA A 201 15.66 -11.66 19.55
N ALA A 202 14.82 -12.66 19.23
CA ALA A 202 15.27 -14.03 19.06
C ALA A 202 16.32 -14.18 17.94
N LEU A 203 16.13 -13.47 16.81
CA LEU A 203 17.12 -13.43 15.74
C LEU A 203 18.39 -12.69 16.17
N GLY A 204 18.27 -11.61 16.94
CA GLY A 204 19.39 -10.88 17.50
C GLY A 204 20.26 -11.74 18.42
N ASP A 205 19.64 -12.46 19.35
CA ASP A 205 20.32 -13.39 20.26
C ASP A 205 21.01 -14.53 19.49
N ALA A 206 20.37 -15.04 18.43
CA ALA A 206 20.97 -16.04 17.55
C ALA A 206 22.20 -15.50 16.80
N LEU A 207 22.18 -14.23 16.36
CA LEU A 207 23.33 -13.58 15.71
C LEU A 207 24.49 -13.38 16.70
N VAL A 208 24.20 -13.00 17.95
CA VAL A 208 25.20 -12.92 19.02
C VAL A 208 25.81 -14.30 19.30
N GLY A 209 24.97 -15.34 19.39
CA GLY A 209 25.42 -16.73 19.55
C GLY A 209 26.26 -17.25 18.38
N ALA A 210 26.03 -16.74 17.17
CA ALA A 210 26.84 -17.02 15.99
C ALA A 210 28.18 -16.23 15.94
N GLY A 211 28.47 -15.40 16.95
CA GLY A 211 29.72 -14.64 17.04
C GLY A 211 29.75 -13.35 16.23
N ILE A 212 28.59 -12.81 15.82
CA ILE A 212 28.54 -11.51 15.14
C ILE A 212 28.95 -10.41 16.12
N GLY A 213 30.05 -9.71 15.81
CA GLY A 213 30.56 -8.62 16.63
C GLY A 213 29.63 -7.40 16.64
N VAL A 214 29.61 -6.68 17.77
CA VAL A 214 28.75 -5.49 17.99
C VAL A 214 28.92 -4.41 16.92
N SER A 215 30.16 -4.16 16.46
CA SER A 215 30.42 -3.15 15.43
C SER A 215 29.79 -3.53 14.08
N LEU A 216 29.90 -4.80 13.68
CA LEU A 216 29.26 -5.30 12.46
C LEU A 216 27.73 -5.25 12.57
N ALA A 217 27.19 -5.67 13.72
CA ALA A 217 25.75 -5.59 13.98
C ALA A 217 25.22 -4.15 13.88
N ASN A 218 25.93 -3.17 14.46
CA ASN A 218 25.56 -1.76 14.36
C ASN A 218 25.56 -1.25 12.91
N GLY A 219 26.59 -1.60 12.12
CA GLY A 219 26.67 -1.25 10.70
C GLY A 219 25.52 -1.86 9.87
N LEU A 220 25.20 -3.14 10.11
CA LEU A 220 24.11 -3.83 9.43
C LEU A 220 22.74 -3.29 9.86
N GLN A 221 22.55 -2.95 11.13
CA GLN A 221 21.34 -2.27 11.60
C GLN A 221 21.10 -0.98 10.84
N ALA A 222 22.12 -0.13 10.74
CA ALA A 222 22.03 1.12 10.00
C ALA A 222 21.74 0.88 8.52
N PHE A 223 22.42 -0.09 7.89
CA PHE A 223 22.18 -0.47 6.50
C PHE A 223 20.73 -0.88 6.26
N PHE A 224 20.19 -1.85 7.03
CA PHE A 224 18.82 -2.32 6.83
C PHE A 224 17.77 -1.24 7.14
N TRP A 225 18.04 -0.36 8.10
CA TRP A 225 17.18 0.79 8.37
C TRP A 225 17.12 1.75 7.18
N TRP A 226 18.28 2.14 6.62
CA TRP A 226 18.34 3.02 5.44
C TRP A 226 17.82 2.34 4.17
N ALA A 227 18.09 1.05 3.98
CA ALA A 227 17.55 0.26 2.89
C ALA A 227 16.01 0.19 2.97
N HIS A 228 15.47 0.01 4.18
CA HIS A 228 14.02 0.06 4.41
C HIS A 228 13.43 1.41 4.01
N LEU A 229 14.01 2.52 4.48
CA LEU A 229 13.59 3.86 4.06
C LEU A 229 13.67 4.03 2.53
N GLY A 230 14.75 3.54 1.91
CA GLY A 230 14.93 3.55 0.46
C GLY A 230 13.80 2.81 -0.26
N VAL A 231 13.37 1.65 0.25
CA VAL A 231 12.23 0.90 -0.32
C VAL A 231 10.92 1.66 -0.12
N ILE A 232 10.67 2.30 1.03
CA ILE A 232 9.48 3.14 1.25
C ILE A 232 9.42 4.26 0.20
N LEU A 233 10.50 5.02 0.06
CA LEU A 233 10.57 6.17 -0.84
C LEU A 233 10.51 5.77 -2.31
N GLY A 234 11.21 4.69 -2.68
CA GLY A 234 11.13 4.10 -4.01
C GLY A 234 9.72 3.60 -4.34
N PHE A 235 9.04 2.96 -3.38
CA PHE A 235 7.66 2.53 -3.58
C PHE A 235 6.70 3.71 -3.72
N ALA A 236 6.89 4.80 -2.97
CA ALA A 236 6.11 6.03 -3.12
C ALA A 236 6.17 6.60 -4.55
N ILE A 237 7.36 6.62 -5.16
CA ILE A 237 7.56 7.03 -6.56
C ILE A 237 6.89 6.06 -7.54
N TYR A 238 6.92 4.76 -7.23
CA TYR A 238 6.39 3.70 -8.10
C TYR A 238 4.85 3.58 -8.06
N ILE A 239 4.20 3.97 -6.98
CA ILE A 239 2.71 3.93 -6.85
C ILE A 239 1.99 4.59 -8.03
N PRO A 240 2.24 5.87 -8.41
CA PRO A 240 1.55 6.52 -9.52
C PRO A 240 1.90 5.95 -10.91
N LEU A 241 2.93 5.11 -10.99
CA LEU A 241 3.41 4.49 -12.23
C LEU A 241 2.93 3.04 -12.42
N SER A 242 2.20 2.48 -11.45
CA SER A 242 1.85 1.07 -11.43
C SER A 242 0.38 0.84 -11.09
N LYS A 243 -0.08 -0.40 -11.23
CA LYS A 243 -1.41 -0.81 -10.75
C LYS A 243 -1.66 -0.62 -9.25
N HIS A 244 -0.66 -0.29 -8.43
CA HIS A 244 -0.86 0.03 -7.01
C HIS A 244 -1.54 1.39 -6.80
N MET A 245 -1.68 2.21 -7.86
CA MET A 245 -2.42 3.47 -7.86
C MET A 245 -3.86 3.33 -7.33
N HIS A 246 -4.46 2.14 -7.42
CA HIS A 246 -5.77 1.84 -6.85
C HIS A 246 -5.85 2.15 -5.35
N MET A 247 -4.75 2.07 -4.60
CA MET A 247 -4.71 2.41 -3.18
C MET A 247 -5.09 3.87 -2.92
N ILE A 248 -4.72 4.77 -3.83
CA ILE A 248 -5.05 6.20 -3.76
C ILE A 248 -6.41 6.47 -4.44
N ALA A 249 -6.62 5.91 -5.63
CA ALA A 249 -7.80 6.19 -6.42
C ALA A 249 -9.09 5.57 -5.83
N ALA A 250 -9.03 4.38 -5.21
CA ALA A 250 -10.22 3.69 -4.70
C ALA A 250 -10.92 4.43 -3.53
N PRO A 251 -10.21 4.98 -2.52
CA PRO A 251 -10.83 5.83 -1.50
C PRO A 251 -11.54 7.05 -2.10
N ILE A 252 -10.88 7.77 -3.01
CA ILE A 252 -11.46 8.94 -3.69
C ILE A 252 -12.72 8.51 -4.46
N ASN A 253 -12.63 7.40 -5.20
CA ASN A 253 -13.71 6.79 -5.96
C ASN A 253 -14.96 6.48 -5.10
N PHE A 254 -14.77 5.95 -3.89
CA PHE A 254 -15.88 5.66 -2.97
C PHE A 254 -16.52 6.93 -2.40
N VAL A 255 -15.75 7.99 -2.15
CA VAL A 255 -16.27 9.29 -1.73
C VAL A 255 -17.07 9.94 -2.87
N THR A 256 -16.55 9.90 -4.09
CA THR A 256 -17.18 10.50 -5.28
C THR A 256 -18.21 9.58 -5.97
N ARG A 257 -18.67 8.51 -5.34
CA ARG A 257 -19.62 7.53 -5.91
C ARG A 257 -20.97 8.16 -6.27
N ASN A 258 -21.74 7.56 -7.19
CA ASN A 258 -23.15 8.00 -7.37
C ASN A 258 -23.97 7.67 -6.10
N LEU A 259 -24.78 8.64 -5.66
CA LEU A 259 -25.68 8.50 -4.50
C LEU A 259 -27.11 8.12 -4.90
N GLU A 260 -27.43 8.17 -6.20
CA GLU A 260 -28.69 7.70 -6.77
C GLU A 260 -28.83 6.18 -6.65
N ALA A 261 -30.04 5.69 -6.93
CA ALA A 261 -30.31 4.27 -7.00
C ALA A 261 -29.35 3.57 -7.97
N ARG A 262 -28.95 2.34 -7.63
CA ARG A 262 -28.09 1.55 -8.53
C ARG A 262 -28.86 1.23 -9.80
N GLY A 263 -28.21 1.40 -10.94
CA GLY A 263 -28.83 1.18 -12.25
C GLY A 263 -29.46 2.44 -12.86
N THR A 264 -29.45 3.58 -12.15
CA THR A 264 -29.81 4.87 -12.77
C THR A 264 -28.81 5.19 -13.88
N LEU A 265 -29.31 5.25 -15.11
CA LEU A 265 -28.58 5.69 -16.29
C LEU A 265 -28.95 7.16 -16.56
N SER A 266 -27.97 7.95 -17.00
CA SER A 266 -28.31 9.24 -17.60
C SER A 266 -28.86 8.96 -18.99
N THR A 267 -30.09 9.40 -19.24
CA THR A 267 -30.66 9.40 -20.58
C THR A 267 -30.05 10.55 -21.37
N PRO A 268 -29.58 10.32 -22.61
CA PRO A 268 -29.26 11.41 -23.53
C PRO A 268 -30.44 12.37 -23.61
N ALA A 269 -30.18 13.67 -23.68
CA ALA A 269 -31.23 14.68 -23.69
C ALA A 269 -32.15 14.56 -24.92
N ASP A 270 -31.60 14.11 -26.06
CA ASP A 270 -32.32 13.77 -27.28
C ASP A 270 -31.43 12.87 -28.14
N LEU A 271 -31.96 11.72 -28.58
CA LEU A 271 -31.22 10.75 -29.40
C LEU A 271 -31.24 11.14 -30.89
N GLU A 272 -32.24 11.90 -31.34
CA GLU A 272 -32.42 12.29 -32.74
C GLU A 272 -31.47 13.43 -33.14
N THR A 273 -31.04 14.25 -32.18
CA THR A 273 -30.13 15.38 -32.39
C THR A 273 -28.72 15.15 -31.81
N ALA A 274 -28.46 13.97 -31.24
CA ALA A 274 -27.15 13.65 -30.67
C ALA A 274 -26.10 13.44 -31.75
N GLU A 275 -25.14 14.37 -31.85
CA GLU A 275 -23.97 14.23 -32.74
C GLU A 275 -22.97 13.15 -32.28
N VAL A 276 -23.00 12.79 -30.99
CA VAL A 276 -22.10 11.79 -30.39
C VAL A 276 -22.89 10.83 -29.51
N PHE A 277 -22.84 9.55 -29.87
CA PHE A 277 -23.37 8.46 -29.04
C PHE A 277 -22.26 7.90 -28.15
N GLY A 278 -22.43 8.03 -26.82
CA GLY A 278 -21.46 7.53 -25.85
C GLY A 278 -20.19 8.39 -25.77
N ALA A 279 -19.03 7.75 -25.72
CA ALA A 279 -17.73 8.42 -25.60
C ALA A 279 -16.79 7.98 -26.73
N HIS A 280 -16.35 8.95 -27.55
CA HIS A 280 -15.41 8.71 -28.65
C HIS A 280 -14.00 9.21 -28.31
N ARG A 281 -13.88 10.25 -27.48
CA ARG A 281 -12.62 10.87 -27.05
C ARG A 281 -12.53 10.90 -25.53
N ILE A 282 -11.33 11.13 -24.99
CA ILE A 282 -11.12 11.15 -23.53
C ILE A 282 -11.92 12.26 -22.84
N GLN A 283 -12.18 13.37 -23.55
CA GLN A 283 -12.98 14.50 -23.09
C GLN A 283 -14.49 14.21 -23.05
N ASP A 284 -14.93 13.08 -23.60
CA ASP A 284 -16.33 12.66 -23.50
C ASP A 284 -16.63 11.99 -22.16
N PHE A 285 -15.60 11.46 -21.50
CA PHE A 285 -15.72 10.93 -20.16
C PHE A 285 -15.79 12.05 -19.12
N THR A 286 -16.56 11.83 -18.07
CA THR A 286 -16.51 12.64 -16.86
C THR A 286 -15.21 12.37 -16.11
N GLN A 287 -14.74 13.35 -15.33
CA GLN A 287 -13.58 13.20 -14.44
C GLN A 287 -13.71 11.96 -13.54
N ARG A 288 -14.94 11.67 -13.08
CA ARG A 288 -15.25 10.50 -12.27
C ARG A 288 -14.99 9.18 -13.00
N GLN A 289 -15.43 9.08 -14.25
CA GLN A 289 -15.22 7.90 -15.09
C GLN A 289 -13.74 7.69 -15.41
N LEU A 290 -12.99 8.78 -15.65
CA LEU A 290 -11.54 8.68 -15.83
C LEU A 290 -10.84 8.20 -14.55
N LEU A 291 -11.29 8.65 -13.37
CA LEU A 291 -10.79 8.17 -12.08
C LEU A 291 -11.11 6.69 -11.82
N ASP A 292 -12.22 6.16 -12.34
CA ASP A 292 -12.57 4.73 -12.20
C ASP A 292 -11.49 3.82 -12.79
N GLY A 293 -10.81 4.25 -13.87
CA GLY A 293 -9.70 3.51 -14.46
C GLY A 293 -8.53 3.31 -13.48
N TYR A 294 -8.17 4.34 -12.73
CA TYR A 294 -7.09 4.27 -11.73
C TYR A 294 -7.49 3.51 -10.46
N ALA A 295 -8.78 3.39 -10.17
CA ALA A 295 -9.29 2.59 -9.05
C ALA A 295 -9.34 1.08 -9.36
N CYS A 296 -9.17 0.69 -10.63
CA CYS A 296 -9.14 -0.71 -11.02
C CYS A 296 -7.89 -1.40 -10.46
N SER A 297 -8.09 -2.41 -9.61
CA SER A 297 -7.01 -3.24 -9.07
C SER A 297 -6.66 -4.45 -9.94
N VAL A 298 -7.23 -4.54 -11.15
CA VAL A 298 -7.06 -5.67 -12.08
C VAL A 298 -7.34 -7.01 -11.38
N CYS A 299 -8.45 -7.05 -10.63
CA CYS A 299 -8.80 -8.20 -9.78
C CYS A 299 -9.49 -9.36 -10.51
N GLY A 300 -9.84 -9.20 -11.78
CA GLY A 300 -10.49 -10.22 -12.61
C GLY A 300 -11.98 -10.46 -12.30
N ARG A 301 -12.57 -9.76 -11.34
CA ARG A 301 -13.98 -9.97 -10.94
C ARG A 301 -14.98 -9.55 -12.03
N CYS A 302 -14.63 -8.58 -12.88
CA CYS A 302 -15.42 -8.21 -14.05
C CYS A 302 -15.40 -9.33 -15.09
N SER A 303 -14.24 -9.94 -15.36
CA SER A 303 -14.09 -11.09 -16.25
C SER A 303 -14.86 -12.32 -15.76
N ASP A 304 -14.90 -12.53 -14.44
CA ASP A 304 -15.64 -13.61 -13.77
C ASP A 304 -17.17 -13.54 -13.92
N VAL A 305 -17.72 -12.42 -14.37
CA VAL A 305 -19.18 -12.27 -14.57
C VAL A 305 -19.54 -11.83 -15.97
N CYS A 306 -18.55 -11.65 -16.84
CA CYS A 306 -18.75 -11.16 -18.19
C CYS A 306 -19.34 -12.29 -19.05
N PRO A 307 -20.58 -12.16 -19.56
CA PRO A 307 -21.19 -13.18 -20.42
C PRO A 307 -20.38 -13.43 -21.70
N ALA A 308 -19.77 -12.38 -22.26
CA ALA A 308 -18.90 -12.50 -23.44
C ALA A 308 -17.66 -13.35 -23.14
N ASN A 309 -17.02 -13.18 -21.98
CA ASN A 309 -15.88 -14.01 -21.56
C ASN A 309 -16.27 -15.49 -21.36
N PHE A 310 -17.53 -15.79 -21.05
CA PHE A 310 -18.03 -17.15 -20.94
C PHE A 310 -18.38 -17.80 -22.27
N SER A 311 -18.53 -17.01 -23.34
CA SER A 311 -18.92 -17.54 -24.66
C SER A 311 -17.83 -18.40 -25.33
N GLY A 312 -16.60 -18.39 -24.82
CA GLY A 312 -15.47 -19.14 -25.37
C GLY A 312 -14.91 -18.57 -26.68
N LYS A 313 -15.47 -17.45 -27.17
CA LYS A 313 -14.95 -16.73 -28.34
C LYS A 313 -13.74 -15.88 -27.95
N ILE A 314 -12.74 -15.85 -28.81
CA ILE A 314 -11.56 -14.97 -28.65
C ILE A 314 -12.02 -13.53 -28.86
N LEU A 315 -11.62 -12.63 -27.94
CA LEU A 315 -11.80 -11.18 -28.03
C LEU A 315 -10.64 -10.54 -28.82
#